data_AF-A0A1I4Y844-F1
#
_entry.id   AF-A0A1I4Y844-F1
#
_cell.length_a   1.000
_cell.length_b   1.000
_cell.length_c   1.000
_cell.angle_alpha   90.00
_cell.angle_beta   90.00
_cell.angle_gamma   90.00
#
_symmetry.space_group_name_H-M   'P 1'
#
loop_
_entity.id
_entity.type
_entity.pdbx_description
1 polymer ?
#
loop_
_entity_poly.entity_id
_entity_poly.type
_entity_poly.pdbx_seq_one_letter_code
_entity_poly.pdbx_strand_id
1 'polypeptide(L)'
;MRVIINVPGLWENWDPNQRDHNIYRPAVERYIQIMRTMTYARSPAVRLMMQNQVEPIIFAMPNEEMKIRTSDGRHRITAAHELGLATITALDTPMAQMIKDIYGI
;
A
#
# COMPACT_ATOMS: atom_id res chain seq x y z
N MET A 1 -0.20 7.97 -13.35
CA MET A 1 -1.57 7.51 -13.03
C MET A 1 -1.47 6.57 -11.83
N ARG A 2 -2.50 6.50 -10.96
CA ARG A 2 -2.49 5.65 -9.75
C ARG A 2 -3.72 4.75 -9.79
N VAL A 3 -3.59 3.53 -9.27
CA VAL A 3 -4.72 2.61 -9.08
C VAL A 3 -5.02 2.43 -7.60
N ILE A 4 -6.28 2.16 -7.30
CA ILE A 4 -6.76 1.91 -5.93
C ILE A 4 -6.84 0.40 -5.74
N ILE A 5 -6.21 -0.09 -4.68
CA ILE A 5 -6.16 -1.51 -4.31
C ILE A 5 -6.88 -1.69 -2.98
N ASN A 6 -7.69 -2.75 -2.87
CA ASN A 6 -8.33 -3.14 -1.61
C ASN A 6 -7.28 -3.71 -0.65
N VAL A 7 -7.18 -3.12 0.54
CA VAL A 7 -6.14 -3.51 1.53
C VAL A 7 -6.47 -4.85 2.20
N PRO A 8 -7.70 -5.13 2.70
CA PRO A 8 -8.03 -6.44 3.26
C PRO A 8 -7.78 -7.61 2.32
N GLY A 9 -8.31 -7.55 1.09
CA GLY A 9 -8.17 -8.58 0.08
C GLY A 9 -6.71 -8.79 -0.34
N LEU A 10 -5.94 -7.70 -0.49
CA LEU A 10 -4.50 -7.81 -0.68
C LEU A 10 -3.83 -8.50 0.51
N TRP A 11 -4.11 -8.08 1.74
CA TRP A 11 -3.46 -8.60 2.95
C TRP A 11 -3.68 -10.10 3.18
N GLU A 12 -4.90 -10.57 2.93
CA GLU A 12 -5.29 -11.97 3.06
C GLU A 12 -4.63 -12.87 2.02
N ASN A 13 -4.40 -12.36 0.81
CA ASN A 13 -3.87 -13.12 -0.33
C ASN A 13 -2.39 -12.84 -0.63
N TRP A 14 -1.77 -11.93 0.11
CA TRP A 14 -0.37 -11.57 -0.06
C TRP A 14 0.53 -12.65 0.55
N ASP A 15 1.58 -13.04 -0.20
CA ASP A 15 2.58 -14.00 0.23
C ASP A 15 3.09 -13.71 1.66
N PRO A 16 2.85 -14.63 2.64
CA PRO A 16 3.29 -14.46 4.02
C PRO A 16 4.79 -14.21 4.15
N ASN A 17 5.61 -14.76 3.26
CA ASN A 17 7.05 -14.54 3.31
C ASN A 17 7.41 -13.08 3.02
N GLN A 18 6.63 -12.38 2.19
CA GLN A 18 6.81 -10.96 1.96
C GLN A 18 6.11 -10.10 3.01
N ARG A 19 4.95 -10.56 3.50
CA ARG A 19 4.12 -9.84 4.46
C ARG A 19 4.77 -9.74 5.83
N ASP A 20 5.39 -10.83 6.28
CA ASP A 20 5.80 -10.98 7.67
C ASP A 20 7.33 -10.84 7.86
N HIS A 21 8.14 -10.96 6.78
CA HIS A 21 9.59 -10.79 6.85
C HIS A 21 10.08 -9.41 6.38
N ASN A 22 11.18 -8.94 6.98
CA ASN A 22 11.81 -7.64 6.69
C ASN A 22 10.88 -6.43 6.89
N ILE A 23 9.88 -6.58 7.78
CA ILE A 23 9.03 -5.48 8.24
C ILE A 23 9.76 -4.77 9.38
N TYR A 24 10.15 -3.52 9.14
CA TYR A 24 10.81 -2.69 10.13
C TYR A 24 9.78 -1.85 10.88
N ARG A 25 9.53 -2.19 12.15
CA ARG A 25 8.44 -1.61 12.94
C ARG A 25 8.46 -0.07 12.99
N PRO A 26 9.61 0.61 13.21
CA PRO A 26 9.64 2.07 13.21
C PRO A 26 9.23 2.71 11.87
N ALA A 27 9.51 2.05 10.74
CA ALA A 27 9.03 2.51 9.44
C ALA A 27 7.51 2.35 9.31
N VAL A 28 6.95 1.23 9.77
CA VAL A 28 5.49 1.01 9.81
C VAL A 28 4.82 2.10 10.66
N GLU A 29 5.32 2.37 11.87
CA GLU A 29 4.77 3.39 12.76
C GLU A 29 4.82 4.80 12.15
N ARG A 30 5.90 5.14 11.45
CA ARG A 30 6.00 6.38 10.68
C ARG A 30 4.90 6.46 9.62
N TYR A 31 4.65 5.39 8.87
CA TYR A 31 3.58 5.38 7.87
C TYR A 31 2.19 5.42 8.51
N ILE A 32 1.97 4.77 9.65
CA ILE A 32 0.73 4.87 10.43
C ILE A 32 0.47 6.34 10.80
N GLN A 33 1.48 7.07 11.28
CA GLN A 33 1.32 8.49 11.62
C GLN A 33 0.95 9.34 10.40
N ILE A 34 1.63 9.13 9.27
CA ILE A 34 1.35 9.85 8.02
C ILE A 34 -0.08 9.55 7.54
N MET A 35 -0.45 8.28 7.44
CA MET A 35 -1.77 7.84 6.96
C MET A 35 -2.89 8.30 7.90
N ARG A 36 -2.70 8.22 9.21
CA ARG A 36 -3.66 8.73 10.20
C ARG A 36 -3.88 10.23 10.02
N THR A 37 -2.79 10.99 9.85
CA THR A 37 -2.86 12.44 9.60
C THR A 37 -3.60 12.74 8.29
N MET A 38 -3.37 11.97 7.23
CA MET A 38 -4.08 12.09 5.96
C MET A 38 -5.58 11.83 6.09
N THR A 39 -5.97 10.78 6.82
CA THR A 39 -7.38 10.42 7.04
C THR A 39 -8.14 11.53 7.77
N TYR A 40 -7.52 12.17 8.77
CA TYR A 40 -8.15 13.22 9.57
C TYR A 40 -7.88 14.65 9.07
N ALA A 41 -7.11 14.81 8.00
CA ALA A 41 -6.86 16.13 7.42
C ALA A 41 -8.17 16.73 6.88
N ARG A 42 -8.59 17.84 7.50
CA ARG A 42 -9.82 18.56 7.14
C ARG A 42 -9.74 19.24 5.77
N SER A 43 -8.53 19.59 5.33
CA SER A 43 -8.30 20.28 4.06
C SER A 43 -7.94 19.30 2.94
N PRO A 44 -8.64 19.35 1.78
CA PRO A 44 -8.27 18.59 0.58
C PRO A 44 -6.83 18.85 0.12
N ALA A 45 -6.32 20.09 0.25
CA ALA A 45 -4.97 20.45 -0.15
C ALA A 45 -3.90 19.77 0.72
N VAL A 46 -4.15 19.66 2.04
CA VAL A 46 -3.26 18.95 2.97
C VAL A 46 -3.23 17.46 2.65
N ARG A 47 -4.40 16.86 2.34
CA ARG A 47 -4.48 15.47 1.88
C ARG A 47 -3.65 15.25 0.61
N LEU A 48 -3.78 16.12 -0.39
CA LEU A 48 -3.04 16.02 -1.64
C LEU A 48 -1.52 16.18 -1.44
N MET A 49 -1.10 17.15 -0.62
CA MET A 49 0.32 17.37 -0.31
C MET A 49 0.94 16.14 0.36
N MET A 50 0.24 15.53 1.31
CA MET A 50 0.70 14.31 1.99
C MET A 50 0.66 13.08 1.06
N GLN A 51 -0.36 12.95 0.19
CA GLN A 51 -0.40 11.91 -0.84
C GLN A 51 0.78 11.97 -1.82
N ASN A 52 1.36 13.16 -2.02
CA ASN A 52 2.56 13.34 -2.85
C ASN A 52 3.86 12.98 -2.10
N GLN A 53 3.84 13.02 -0.76
CA GLN A 53 4.98 12.58 0.07
C GLN A 53 5.03 11.06 0.24
N VAL A 54 3.91 10.37 0.03
CA VAL A 54 3.85 8.91 0.03
C VAL A 54 3.97 8.43 -1.40
N GLU A 55 5.08 7.76 -1.71
CA GLU A 55 5.23 7.09 -3.00
C GLU A 55 4.07 6.10 -3.21
N PRO A 56 3.72 5.76 -4.46
CA PRO A 56 2.81 4.65 -4.71
C PRO A 56 3.47 3.29 -4.41
N ILE A 57 2.65 2.26 -4.13
CA ILE A 57 3.11 0.87 -4.10
C ILE A 57 3.54 0.44 -5.51
N ILE A 58 4.64 -0.30 -5.62
CA ILE A 58 5.12 -0.84 -6.89
C ILE A 58 5.08 -2.36 -6.81
N PHE A 59 4.26 -2.96 -7.69
CA PHE A 59 4.18 -4.40 -7.86
C PHE A 59 5.12 -4.89 -8.96
N ALA A 60 5.55 -6.14 -8.86
CA ALA A 60 6.35 -6.84 -9.87
C ALA A 60 5.92 -8.32 -9.93
N MET A 61 6.12 -8.98 -11.08
CA MET A 61 6.03 -10.45 -11.20
C MET A 61 7.33 -11.06 -11.72
N PRO A 62 8.37 -11.22 -10.89
CA PRO A 62 9.44 -12.14 -11.23
C PRO A 62 8.90 -13.58 -11.13
N ASN A 63 9.05 -14.36 -12.20
CA ASN A 63 8.63 -15.77 -12.26
C ASN A 63 7.13 -15.99 -11.98
N GLU A 64 6.26 -15.13 -12.52
CA GLU A 64 4.79 -15.23 -12.40
C GLU A 64 4.23 -15.05 -10.98
N GLU A 65 5.07 -14.77 -9.97
CA GLU A 65 4.65 -14.51 -8.60
C GLU A 65 4.51 -13.01 -8.32
N MET A 66 3.36 -12.57 -7.81
CA MET A 66 3.16 -11.19 -7.37
C MET A 66 4.08 -10.83 -6.20
N LYS A 67 4.85 -9.75 -6.36
CA LYS A 67 5.77 -9.22 -5.35
C LYS A 67 5.62 -7.72 -5.18
N ILE A 68 5.76 -7.24 -3.95
CA ILE A 68 5.97 -5.81 -3.68
C ILE A 68 7.46 -5.53 -3.76
N ARG A 69 7.83 -4.64 -4.69
CA ARG A 69 9.22 -4.44 -5.11
C ARG A 69 10.10 -3.79 -4.02
N THR A 70 9.52 -3.00 -3.12
CA THR A 70 10.29 -2.20 -2.14
C THR A 70 9.94 -2.57 -0.70
N SER A 71 10.93 -2.51 0.20
CA SER A 71 10.72 -2.58 1.66
C SER A 71 9.64 -1.59 2.11
N ASP A 72 9.73 -0.36 1.62
CA ASP A 72 8.82 0.71 1.97
C ASP A 72 7.38 0.41 1.51
N GLY A 73 7.22 -0.27 0.37
CA GLY A 73 5.91 -0.71 -0.11
C GLY A 73 5.25 -1.68 0.87
N ARG A 74 6.04 -2.63 1.38
CA ARG A 74 5.59 -3.59 2.39
C ARG A 74 5.17 -2.88 3.68
N HIS A 75 6.01 -1.98 4.18
CA HIS A 75 5.71 -1.21 5.40
C HIS A 75 4.45 -0.34 5.27
N ARG A 76 4.21 0.25 4.09
CA ARG A 76 2.99 1.02 3.81
C ARG A 76 1.74 0.14 3.81
N ILE A 77 1.80 -1.06 3.22
CA ILE A 77 0.65 -1.97 3.22
C ILE A 77 0.37 -2.48 4.64
N THR A 78 1.39 -2.85 5.40
CA THR A 78 1.26 -3.20 6.82
C THR A 78 0.62 -2.07 7.63
N ALA A 79 1.12 -0.83 7.48
CA ALA A 79 0.55 0.34 8.15
C ALA A 79 -0.91 0.59 7.78
N ALA A 80 -1.26 0.43 6.49
CA ALA A 80 -2.64 0.60 6.02
C ALA A 80 -3.57 -0.48 6.60
N HIS A 81 -3.12 -1.73 6.67
CA HIS A 81 -3.86 -2.83 7.28
C HIS A 81 -4.09 -2.59 8.77
N GLU A 82 -3.06 -2.22 9.53
CA GLU A 82 -3.18 -1.94 10.97
C GLU A 82 -4.09 -0.76 11.30
N LEU A 83 -4.18 0.22 10.41
CA LEU A 83 -5.12 1.33 10.52
C LEU A 83 -6.55 0.99 10.10
N GLY A 84 -6.78 -0.21 9.56
CA GLY A 84 -8.09 -0.60 9.02
C GLY A 84 -8.51 0.22 7.79
N LEU A 85 -7.55 0.69 6.99
CA LEU A 85 -7.86 1.39 5.75
C LEU A 85 -8.48 0.42 4.74
N ALA A 86 -9.55 0.84 4.07
CA ALA A 86 -10.16 0.03 3.02
C ALA A 86 -9.27 -0.09 1.78
N THR A 87 -8.50 0.95 1.48
CA THR A 87 -7.79 1.07 0.21
C THR A 87 -6.42 1.73 0.32
N ILE A 88 -5.50 1.37 -0.59
CA ILE A 88 -4.20 2.02 -0.79
C ILE A 88 -3.96 2.33 -2.28
N THR A 89 -3.13 3.33 -2.57
CA THR A 89 -2.76 3.67 -3.96
C THR A 89 -1.48 2.97 -4.41
N ALA A 90 -1.53 2.33 -5.58
CA ALA A 90 -0.38 1.77 -6.27
C ALA A 90 -0.07 2.50 -7.58
N LEU A 91 1.13 2.28 -8.09
CA LEU A 91 1.58 2.84 -9.37
C LEU A 91 0.81 2.12 -10.47
N ASP A 92 0.15 2.89 -11.32
CA ASP A 92 -0.60 2.33 -12.43
C ASP A 92 0.35 1.67 -13.43
N THR A 93 0.30 0.35 -13.43
CA THR A 93 1.07 -0.55 -14.26
C THR A 93 0.14 -1.69 -14.65
N PRO A 94 0.38 -2.40 -15.76
CA PRO A 94 -0.43 -3.58 -16.11
C PRO A 94 -0.56 -4.57 -14.95
N MET A 95 0.49 -4.67 -14.13
CA MET A 95 0.49 -5.46 -12.91
C MET A 95 -0.50 -4.99 -11.87
N ALA A 96 -0.47 -3.69 -11.56
CA ALA A 96 -1.33 -3.13 -10.54
C ALA A 96 -2.81 -3.20 -10.96
N GLN A 97 -3.10 -3.12 -12.27
CA GLN A 97 -4.44 -3.36 -12.80
C GLN A 97 -4.86 -4.82 -12.65
N MET A 98 -3.99 -5.78 -12.99
CA MET A 98 -4.28 -7.20 -12.77
C MET A 98 -4.54 -7.52 -11.29
N ILE A 99 -3.72 -6.99 -10.38
CA ILE A 99 -3.91 -7.14 -8.93
C ILE A 99 -5.22 -6.49 -8.48
N LYS A 100 -5.59 -5.35 -9.06
CA LYS A 100 -6.89 -4.74 -8.83
C LYS A 100 -8.03 -5.62 -9.34
N ASP A 101 -7.88 -6.30 -10.47
CA ASP A 101 -8.93 -7.16 -11.02
C ASP A 101 -9.08 -8.46 -10.19
N ILE A 102 -7.99 -8.95 -9.60
CA ILE A 102 -8.00 -10.17 -8.76
C ILE A 102 -8.47 -9.87 -7.33
N TYR A 103 -8.02 -8.75 -6.75
CA TYR A 103 -8.18 -8.46 -5.31
C TYR A 103 -8.92 -7.15 -5.02
N GLY A 104 -9.23 -6.35 -6.04
CA GLY A 104 -9.95 -5.08 -5.91
C GLY A 104 -11.48 -5.26 -5.81
N ILE A 105 -12.14 -4.13 -5.52
CA ILE A 105 -13.61 -4.01 -5.49
C ILE A 105 -14.10 -3.63 -6.89
#